data_AF-A0AA51PI08-F1
#
_entry.id   AF-A0AA51PI08-F1
#
_cell.length_a   1.000
_cell.length_b   1.000
_cell.length_c   1.000
_cell.angle_alpha   90.00
_cell.angle_beta   90.00
_cell.angle_gamma   90.00
#
_symmetry.space_group_name_H-M   'P 1'
#
loop_
_entity.id
_entity.type
_entity.pdbx_description
1 polymer ?
#
loop_
_entity_poly.entity_id
_entity_poly.type
_entity_poly.pdbx_seq_one_letter_code
_entity_poly.pdbx_strand_id
1 'polypeptide(L)' 'PSQADVQVFEEVGKAPAGSLPHALRWYNHIASYTPAERKAWAQGVSPLNAGGKPTA' A
#
# COMPACT_ATOMS: atom_id res chain seq x y z
N PRO A 1 9.00 2.24 0.43
CA PRO A 1 7.89 1.43 -0.11
C PRO A 1 8.28 -0.05 -0.22
N SER A 2 7.32 -0.95 -0.06
CA SER A 2 7.46 -2.40 -0.09
C SER A 2 6.28 -3.05 -0.83
N GLN A 3 6.28 -4.36 -1.04
CA GLN A 3 5.11 -5.05 -1.61
C GLN A 3 3.83 -4.89 -0.78
N ALA A 4 3.93 -4.64 0.53
CA ALA A 4 2.76 -4.32 1.35
C ALA A 4 2.06 -3.04 0.87
N ASP A 5 2.84 -2.03 0.46
CA ASP A 5 2.28 -0.78 -0.10
C ASP A 5 1.59 -1.02 -1.44
N VAL A 6 2.14 -1.92 -2.28
CA VAL A 6 1.54 -2.28 -3.57
C VAL A 6 0.18 -2.92 -3.37
N GLN A 7 0.10 -3.90 -2.47
CA GLN A 7 -1.15 -4.59 -2.15
C GLN A 7 -2.21 -3.60 -1.63
N VAL A 8 -1.87 -2.76 -0.65
CA VAL A 8 -2.82 -1.76 -0.11
C VAL A 8 -3.21 -0.75 -1.19
N PHE A 9 -2.29 -0.35 -2.07
CA PHE A 9 -2.57 0.60 -3.15
C PHE A 9 -3.57 0.04 -4.17
N GLU A 10 -3.44 -1.24 -4.51
CA GLU A 10 -4.37 -1.96 -5.38
C GLU A 10 -5.77 -2.09 -4.74
N GLU A 11 -5.85 -2.43 -3.45
CA GLU A 11 -7.12 -2.52 -2.70
C GLU A 11 -7.82 -1.15 -2.57
N VAL A 12 -7.06 -0.08 -2.40
CA VAL A 12 -7.61 1.29 -2.36
C VAL A 12 -8.17 1.69 -3.72
N GLY A 13 -7.48 1.33 -4.82
CA GLY A 13 -7.94 1.40 -6.21
C GLY A 13 -8.14 2.81 -6.80
N LYS A 14 -8.46 3.81 -5.99
CA LYS A 14 -8.65 5.21 -6.39
C LYS A 14 -8.16 6.18 -5.33
N ALA A 15 -7.88 7.41 -5.74
CA ALA A 15 -7.40 8.45 -4.83
C ALA A 15 -8.33 8.63 -3.61
N PRO A 16 -7.81 8.56 -2.37
CA PRO A 16 -8.58 8.83 -1.17
C PRO A 16 -9.10 10.27 -1.10
N ALA A 17 -10.11 10.50 -0.26
CA ALA A 17 -10.65 11.84 -0.03
C ALA A 17 -9.57 12.79 0.53
N GLY A 18 -9.62 14.07 0.14
CA GLY A 18 -8.68 15.10 0.61
C GLY A 18 -8.76 15.36 2.12
N SER A 19 -9.86 14.96 2.77
CA SER A 19 -10.00 14.96 4.24
C SER A 19 -9.13 13.93 4.94
N LEU A 20 -8.51 13.00 4.20
CA LEU A 20 -7.54 12.01 4.70
C LEU A 20 -6.13 12.38 4.21
N PRO A 21 -5.52 13.46 4.71
CA PRO A 21 -4.32 14.05 4.13
C PRO A 21 -3.14 13.08 4.09
N HIS A 22 -3.00 12.22 5.09
CA HIS A 22 -1.94 11.22 5.13
C HIS A 22 -2.15 10.09 4.13
N ALA A 23 -3.39 9.61 3.97
CA ALA A 23 -3.73 8.57 3.00
C ALA A 23 -3.59 9.09 1.57
N LEU A 24 -4.05 10.31 1.30
CA LEU A 24 -3.89 10.94 -0.02
C LEU A 24 -2.41 11.19 -0.35
N ARG A 25 -1.62 11.70 0.61
CA ARG A 25 -0.17 11.87 0.44
C ARG A 25 0.52 10.55 0.10
N TRP A 26 0.22 9.49 0.84
CA TRP A 26 0.77 8.16 0.59
C TRP A 26 0.33 7.61 -0.77
N TYR A 27 -0.97 7.70 -1.11
CA TYR A 27 -1.48 7.23 -2.40
C TYR A 27 -0.77 7.93 -3.57
N ASN A 28 -0.64 9.25 -3.51
CA ASN A 28 0.07 10.01 -4.54
C ASN A 28 1.56 9.63 -4.62
N HIS A 29 2.19 9.35 -3.47
CA HIS A 29 3.57 8.87 -3.43
C HIS A 29 3.73 7.49 -4.06
N ILE A 30 2.84 6.53 -3.83
CA ILE A 30 2.90 5.20 -4.46
C ILE A 30 2.50 5.28 -5.95
N ALA A 31 1.55 6.13 -6.30
CA ALA A 31 1.08 6.35 -7.67
C ALA A 31 2.18 6.93 -8.60
N SER A 32 3.12 7.72 -8.06
CA SER A 32 4.18 8.33 -8.86
C SER A 32 5.20 7.33 -9.42
N TYR A 33 5.25 6.11 -8.90
CA TYR A 33 6.13 5.06 -9.40
C TYR A 33 5.48 4.28 -10.55
N THR A 34 6.31 3.84 -11.49
CA THR A 34 5.89 2.94 -12.55
C THR A 34 5.54 1.55 -11.99
N PRO A 35 4.72 0.75 -12.71
CA PRO A 35 4.45 -0.63 -12.33
C PRO A 35 5.73 -1.49 -12.18
N ALA A 36 6.75 -1.24 -13.01
CA ALA A 36 8.02 -1.96 -12.96
C ALA A 36 8.81 -1.66 -11.67
N GLU A 37 8.88 -0.39 -11.28
CA GLU A 37 9.52 0.00 -10.01
C GLU A 37 8.79 -0.59 -8.81
N ARG A 38 7.45 -0.53 -8.80
CA ARG A 38 6.63 -1.15 -7.75
C ARG A 38 6.88 -2.64 -7.61
N LYS A 39 7.03 -3.35 -8.73
CA LYS A 39 7.34 -4.79 -8.74
C LYS A 39 8.74 -5.13 -8.21
N ALA A 40 9.70 -4.21 -8.34
CA ALA A 40 11.07 -4.39 -7.87
C ALA A 40 11.25 -4.13 -6.36
N TRP A 41 10.23 -3.61 -5.68
CA TRP A 41 10.33 -3.32 -4.25
C TRP A 41 10.43 -4.58 -3.39
N ALA A 42 11.13 -4.44 -2.26
CA ALA A 42 11.35 -5.50 -1.31
C ALA A 42 10.03 -6.18 -0.91
N GLN A 43 10.06 -7.51 -0.87
CA GLN A 43 8.99 -8.34 -0.36
C GLN A 43 8.94 -8.14 1.17
N GLY A 44 8.08 -7.24 1.61
CA GLY A 44 7.82 -7.00 3.03
C GLY A 44 6.69 -7.90 3.53
N VAL A 45 6.64 -8.14 4.83
CA VAL A 45 5.45 -8.76 5.45
C VAL A 45 4.29 -7.78 5.33
N SER A 46 3.28 -8.12 4.53
CA SER A 46 2.06 -7.33 4.46
C SER A 46 1.26 -7.50 5.75
N PRO A 47 0.86 -6.41 6.43
CA PRO A 47 0.01 -6.49 7.61
C PRO A 47 -1.37 -7.08 7.28
N LEU A 48 -1.82 -7.02 6.02
CA LEU A 48 -3.05 -7.67 5.56
C LEU A 48 -2.96 -9.20 5.65
N ASN A 49 -1.78 -9.77 5.47
CA ASN A 49 -1.53 -11.20 5.62
C ASN A 49 -1.19 -11.58 7.07
N ALA A 50 -0.72 -10.63 7.88
CA ALA A 50 -0.35 -10.85 9.28
C ALA A 50 -1.55 -10.85 10.25
N GLY A 51 -2.69 -10.25 9.88
CA GLY A 51 -3.89 -10.18 10.72
C GLY A 51 -4.64 -11.51 10.93
N GLY A 52 -4.18 -12.62 10.33
CA GLY A 52 -4.87 -13.91 10.35
C GLY A 52 -4.67 -14.78 11.62
N LYS A 53 -3.89 -14.35 12.61
CA LYS A 53 -3.75 -15.10 13.88
C LYS A 53 -4.28 -14.28 15.05
N PRO A 54 -5.55 -14.48 15.46
CA PRO A 54 -5.97 -14.05 16.79
C PRO A 54 -5.14 -14.83 17.82
N THR A 55 -4.47 -14.14 18.73
CA THR A 55 -4.07 -14.73 20.01
C THR A 55 -5.33 -15.07 20.78
N ALA A 56 -5.48 -16.35 21.11
CA ALA A 56 -6.57 -16.89 21.94
C ALA A 56 -6.53 -16.33 23.36
#